data_AF-A0A1E7KS69-F1
#
_entry.id   AF-A0A1E7KS69-F1
#
_cell.length_a   1.000
_cell.length_b   1.000
_cell.length_c   1.000
_cell.angle_alpha   90.00
_cell.angle_beta   90.00
_cell.angle_gamma   90.00
#
_symmetry.space_group_name_H-M   'P 1'
#
loop_
_entity.id
_entity.type
_entity.pdbx_description
1 polymer ?
#
loop_
_entity_poly.entity_id
_entity_poly.type
_entity_poly.pdbx_seq_one_letter_code
_entity_poly.pdbx_strand_id
1 'polypeptide(L)'
;MSARGRVRQAARPVHGAALYECLVTHVRTRPLRHTVRHRTYMWLTDLDRLPRLPRVLSLLARFEARDHFGGGAPTIRAGLERFLAARGVGPPTGQVLMLAHARVLGHVFNPLTLYWCHDRDGRLLCVVAEVHNTYGERHCYLLHTDDDGEATAAKEFYVSPFFPVDGAYRMRLPLPGDRLSLTVRLERAGGRPFTATLRGRRRPATRAELLRATLRHPWP
;
A
#
# COMPACT_ATOMS: atom_id res chain seq x y z
N MET A 1 -39.98 -3.69 -1.47
CA MET A 1 -38.82 -4.59 -1.27
C MET A 1 -38.10 -4.75 -2.59
N SER A 2 -36.91 -4.17 -2.76
CA SER A 2 -36.08 -4.39 -3.96
C SER A 2 -34.63 -4.51 -3.52
N ALA A 3 -34.21 -5.74 -3.23
CA ALA A 3 -32.83 -6.10 -3.00
C ALA A 3 -32.08 -5.95 -4.33
N ARG A 4 -31.40 -4.81 -4.52
CA ARG A 4 -30.41 -4.66 -5.59
C ARG A 4 -29.27 -5.62 -5.26
N GLY A 5 -29.14 -6.68 -6.05
CA GLY A 5 -28.05 -7.63 -5.97
C GLY A 5 -26.71 -6.91 -6.00
N ARG A 6 -25.97 -6.97 -4.88
CA ARG A 6 -24.58 -6.50 -4.82
C ARG A 6 -23.75 -7.43 -5.69
N VAL A 7 -23.15 -6.85 -6.73
CA VAL A 7 -22.15 -7.53 -7.55
C VAL A 7 -20.97 -7.82 -6.63
N ARG A 8 -20.81 -9.10 -6.24
CA ARG A 8 -19.56 -9.60 -5.66
C ARG A 8 -18.44 -9.23 -6.62
N GLN A 9 -17.55 -8.31 -6.22
CA GLN A 9 -16.30 -8.11 -6.95
C GLN A 9 -15.45 -9.36 -6.73
N ALA A 10 -15.66 -10.37 -7.59
CA ALA A 10 -14.67 -11.41 -7.76
C ALA A 10 -13.40 -10.72 -8.25
N ALA A 11 -12.36 -10.68 -7.42
CA ALA A 11 -11.06 -10.17 -7.79
C ALA A 11 -10.62 -10.92 -9.04
N ARG A 12 -10.55 -10.24 -10.19
CA ARG A 12 -9.87 -10.82 -11.34
C ARG A 12 -8.41 -10.98 -10.92
N PRO A 13 -7.84 -12.19 -10.94
CA PRO A 13 -6.46 -12.36 -10.55
C PRO A 13 -5.61 -11.48 -11.45
N VAL A 14 -4.88 -10.55 -10.84
CA VAL A 14 -3.98 -9.66 -11.58
C VAL A 14 -2.78 -10.51 -11.97
N HIS A 15 -2.83 -11.10 -13.16
CA HIS A 15 -1.73 -11.87 -13.70
C HIS A 15 -0.64 -10.89 -14.17
N GLY A 16 0.29 -10.56 -13.27
CA GLY A 16 1.52 -9.83 -13.58
C GLY A 16 1.67 -8.48 -12.87
N ALA A 17 2.93 -8.03 -12.78
CA ALA A 17 3.27 -6.76 -12.17
C ALA A 17 2.74 -5.56 -12.99
N ALA A 18 2.41 -4.48 -12.29
CA ALA A 18 1.99 -3.22 -12.88
C ALA A 18 2.68 -2.04 -12.18
N LEU A 19 2.89 -0.97 -12.94
CA LEU A 19 3.34 0.31 -12.43
C LEU A 19 2.14 1.22 -12.29
N TYR A 20 2.08 2.01 -11.22
CA TYR A 20 1.10 3.09 -11.09
C TYR A 20 1.84 4.41 -11.04
N GLU A 21 1.62 5.26 -12.04
CA GLU A 21 2.03 6.66 -11.96
C GLU A 21 1.07 7.37 -11.00
N CYS A 22 1.60 7.83 -9.88
CA CYS A 22 0.83 8.25 -8.72
C CYS A 22 0.99 9.76 -8.44
N LEU A 23 -0.10 10.36 -7.97
CA LEU A 23 -0.15 11.66 -7.33
C LEU A 23 -0.54 11.45 -5.87
N VAL A 24 0.39 11.75 -4.97
CA VAL A 24 0.14 11.80 -3.54
C VAL A 24 -0.28 13.23 -3.21
N THR A 25 -1.45 13.38 -2.58
CA THR A 25 -1.94 14.68 -2.11
C THR A 25 -2.20 14.61 -0.61
N HIS A 26 -1.51 15.46 0.13
CA HIS A 26 -1.73 15.68 1.55
C HIS A 26 -2.45 17.01 1.75
N VAL A 27 -3.66 16.97 2.29
CA VAL A 27 -4.43 18.17 2.63
C VAL A 27 -4.45 18.31 4.15
N ARG A 28 -3.89 19.42 4.63
CA ARG A 28 -4.03 19.93 6.00
C ARG A 28 -4.92 21.16 5.94
N THR A 29 -6.00 21.19 6.70
CA THR A 29 -7.05 22.21 6.54
C THR A 29 -6.90 23.45 7.44
N ARG A 30 -6.01 23.45 8.45
CA ARG A 30 -5.77 24.62 9.32
C ARG A 30 -4.34 24.69 9.91
N PRO A 31 -3.84 25.90 10.30
CA PRO A 31 -4.52 27.20 10.31
C PRO A 31 -4.76 27.80 8.91
N LEU A 32 -3.94 27.42 7.93
CA LEU A 32 -4.15 27.66 6.50
C LEU A 32 -4.24 26.31 5.78
N ARG A 33 -5.04 26.24 4.71
CA ARG A 33 -5.16 25.01 3.91
C ARG A 33 -3.86 24.75 3.17
N HIS A 34 -3.00 23.90 3.73
CA HIS A 34 -1.76 23.49 3.10
C HIS A 34 -1.99 22.21 2.31
N THR A 35 -1.76 22.27 1.00
CA THR A 35 -1.89 21.12 0.10
C THR A 35 -0.52 20.80 -0.46
N VAL A 36 0.08 19.70 -0.01
CA VAL A 36 1.32 19.19 -0.60
C VAL A 36 0.95 18.14 -1.63
N ARG A 37 1.47 18.31 -2.85
CA ARG A 37 1.30 17.36 -3.95
C ARG A 37 2.68 16.94 -4.44
N HIS A 38 2.89 15.64 -4.57
CA HIS A 38 4.08 15.11 -5.22
C HIS A 38 3.70 13.92 -6.11
N ARG A 39 4.46 13.78 -7.19
CA ARG A 39 4.29 12.70 -8.15
C ARG A 39 5.35 11.65 -7.88
N THR A 40 4.93 10.39 -7.84
CA THR A 40 5.81 9.22 -7.66
C THR A 40 5.24 8.08 -8.50
N TYR A 41 5.85 6.91 -8.45
CA TYR A 41 5.26 5.70 -8.97
C TYR A 41 5.41 4.54 -7.99
N MET A 42 4.48 3.60 -8.03
CA MET A 42 4.51 2.41 -7.19
C MET A 42 4.30 1.16 -8.03
N TRP A 43 4.78 0.03 -7.51
CA TRP A 43 4.61 -1.28 -8.11
C TRP A 43 3.48 -2.02 -7.43
N LEU A 44 2.53 -2.52 -8.22
CA LEU A 44 1.61 -3.58 -7.80
C LEU A 44 2.14 -4.90 -8.33
N THR A 45 2.42 -5.84 -7.44
CA THR A 45 2.95 -7.16 -7.80
C THR A 45 2.31 -8.25 -6.94
N ASP A 46 2.26 -9.46 -7.49
CA ASP A 46 2.06 -10.64 -6.68
C ASP A 46 3.32 -10.88 -5.83
N LEU A 47 3.15 -11.07 -4.53
CA LEU A 47 4.23 -11.26 -3.56
C LEU A 47 4.98 -12.57 -3.80
N ASP A 48 4.29 -13.58 -4.30
CA ASP A 48 4.88 -14.89 -4.62
C ASP A 48 5.52 -14.90 -6.02
N ARG A 49 5.28 -13.85 -6.82
CA ARG A 49 5.81 -13.69 -8.19
C ARG A 49 6.40 -12.30 -8.42
N LEU A 50 7.28 -11.86 -7.52
CA LEU A 50 7.99 -10.60 -7.63
C LEU A 50 8.71 -10.47 -9.00
N PRO A 51 8.69 -9.29 -9.64
CA PRO A 51 9.31 -9.09 -10.94
C PRO A 51 10.82 -9.32 -10.87
N ARG A 52 11.32 -10.21 -11.75
CA ARG A 52 12.75 -10.48 -11.90
C ARG A 52 13.30 -9.67 -13.07
N LEU A 53 14.10 -8.65 -12.77
CA LEU A 53 14.71 -7.79 -13.77
C LEU A 53 16.13 -8.26 -14.14
N PRO A 54 16.57 -8.07 -15.40
CA PRO A 54 17.97 -8.27 -15.78
C PRO A 54 18.93 -7.46 -14.90
N ARG A 55 20.17 -7.93 -14.71
CA ARG A 55 21.13 -7.37 -13.74
C ARG A 55 21.25 -5.84 -13.78
N VAL A 56 21.30 -5.22 -14.96
CA VAL A 56 21.38 -3.76 -15.11
C VAL A 56 20.09 -3.07 -14.64
N LEU A 57 18.93 -3.57 -15.06
CA LEU A 57 17.63 -3.02 -14.67
C LEU A 57 17.25 -3.34 -13.23
N SER A 58 17.85 -4.38 -12.62
CA SER A 58 17.66 -4.68 -11.20
C SER A 58 18.14 -3.54 -10.30
N LEU A 59 18.98 -2.63 -10.79
CA LEU A 59 19.32 -1.42 -10.03
C LEU A 59 18.16 -0.43 -9.96
N LEU A 60 17.14 -0.56 -10.81
CA LEU A 60 16.00 0.36 -10.89
C LEU A 60 14.73 -0.15 -10.20
N ALA A 61 14.69 -1.43 -9.83
CA ALA A 61 13.65 -1.96 -8.95
C ALA A 61 14.12 -3.25 -8.28
N ARG A 62 14.24 -3.22 -6.95
CA ARG A 62 14.38 -4.42 -6.10
C ARG A 62 13.37 -4.40 -4.99
N PHE A 63 12.92 -5.60 -4.62
CA PHE A 63 12.09 -5.85 -3.46
C PHE A 63 12.90 -6.75 -2.53
N GLU A 64 13.18 -6.30 -1.32
CA GLU A 64 14.05 -7.00 -0.39
C GLU A 64 13.35 -7.18 0.96
N ALA A 65 13.46 -8.37 1.54
CA ALA A 65 12.80 -8.69 2.81
C ALA A 65 13.20 -7.74 3.96
N ARG A 66 14.44 -7.26 3.96
CA ARG A 66 14.95 -6.31 4.96
C ARG A 66 14.19 -4.97 5.01
N ASP A 67 13.49 -4.62 3.95
CA ASP A 67 12.76 -3.37 3.84
C ASP A 67 11.34 -3.44 4.44
N HIS A 68 10.89 -4.66 4.79
CA HIS A 68 9.52 -4.94 5.22
C HIS A 68 9.47 -5.65 6.58
N PHE A 69 8.40 -5.43 7.35
CA PHE A 69 8.09 -6.12 8.62
C PHE A 69 9.24 -6.18 9.64
N GLY A 70 10.06 -5.12 9.71
CA GLY A 70 11.24 -5.04 10.59
C GLY A 70 12.50 -5.76 10.08
N GLY A 71 12.43 -6.39 8.90
CA GLY A 71 13.60 -6.90 8.18
C GLY A 71 14.25 -8.18 8.70
N GLY A 72 13.73 -8.78 9.77
CA GLY A 72 14.23 -10.05 10.32
C GLY A 72 13.64 -11.30 9.62
N ALA A 73 13.02 -11.15 8.44
CA ALA A 73 12.42 -12.26 7.69
C ALA A 73 13.32 -12.70 6.54
N PRO A 74 13.36 -14.00 6.19
CA PRO A 74 14.05 -14.45 4.97
C PRO A 74 13.37 -13.95 3.69
N THR A 75 12.04 -13.74 3.72
CA THR A 75 11.24 -13.23 2.60
C THR A 75 10.19 -12.24 3.10
N ILE A 76 9.70 -11.36 2.22
CA ILE A 76 8.59 -10.44 2.55
C ILE A 76 7.34 -11.23 2.95
N ARG A 77 7.06 -12.34 2.23
CA ARG A 77 5.98 -13.27 2.53
C ARG A 77 6.06 -13.83 3.96
N ALA A 78 7.23 -14.30 4.38
CA ALA A 78 7.43 -14.79 5.75
C ALA A 78 7.26 -13.67 6.79
N GLY A 79 7.68 -12.44 6.46
CA GLY A 79 7.43 -11.27 7.31
C GLY A 79 5.95 -11.01 7.53
N LEU A 80 5.17 -11.02 6.44
CA LEU A 80 3.72 -10.86 6.45
C LEU A 80 3.03 -11.96 7.26
N GLU A 81 3.38 -13.23 7.03
CA GLU A 81 2.78 -14.35 7.75
C GLU A 81 3.04 -14.32 9.24
N ARG A 82 4.27 -13.96 9.66
CA ARG A 82 4.58 -13.77 11.09
C ARG A 82 3.77 -12.63 11.70
N PHE A 83 3.60 -11.53 10.96
CA PHE A 83 2.78 -10.41 11.41
C PHE A 83 1.31 -10.80 11.59
N LEU A 84 0.76 -11.57 10.65
CA LEU A 84 -0.62 -12.07 10.70
C LEU A 84 -0.81 -13.08 11.84
N ALA A 85 0.11 -14.03 11.99
CA ALA A 85 0.08 -15.04 13.04
C ALA A 85 0.11 -14.40 14.44
N ALA A 86 0.94 -13.36 14.63
CA ALA A 86 0.99 -12.60 15.88
C ALA A 86 -0.32 -11.88 16.25
N ARG A 87 -1.25 -11.73 15.29
CA ARG A 87 -2.58 -11.13 15.45
C ARG A 87 -3.71 -12.16 15.37
N GLY A 88 -3.38 -13.46 15.45
CA GLY A 88 -4.36 -14.54 15.40
C GLY A 88 -4.98 -14.78 14.03
N VAL A 89 -4.38 -14.24 12.96
CA VAL A 89 -4.83 -14.46 11.57
C VAL A 89 -3.98 -15.55 10.92
N GLY A 90 -4.65 -16.55 10.34
CA GLY A 90 -3.98 -17.61 9.59
C GLY A 90 -3.28 -17.10 8.33
N PRO A 91 -2.31 -17.86 7.78
CA PRO A 91 -1.60 -17.44 6.59
C PRO A 91 -2.57 -17.34 5.39
N PRO A 92 -2.39 -16.35 4.49
CA PRO A 92 -3.19 -16.25 3.28
C PRO A 92 -3.03 -17.52 2.41
N THR A 93 -4.14 -18.12 2.01
CA THR A 93 -4.10 -19.37 1.22
C THR A 93 -4.11 -19.15 -0.29
N GLY A 94 -4.33 -17.91 -0.73
CA GLY A 94 -4.30 -17.51 -2.13
C GLY A 94 -3.34 -16.36 -2.39
N GLN A 95 -3.67 -15.55 -3.41
CA GLN A 95 -2.80 -14.49 -3.91
C GLN A 95 -2.60 -13.38 -2.87
N VAL A 96 -1.36 -12.94 -2.70
CA VAL A 96 -1.03 -11.73 -1.94
C VAL A 96 -0.55 -10.66 -2.91
N LEU A 97 -1.35 -9.61 -3.10
CA LEU A 97 -0.97 -8.47 -3.93
C LEU A 97 -0.30 -7.40 -3.07
N MET A 98 0.92 -7.02 -3.44
CA MET A 98 1.72 -6.01 -2.77
C MET A 98 1.77 -4.74 -3.62
N LEU A 99 1.40 -3.60 -3.05
CA LEU A 99 1.66 -2.27 -3.60
C LEU A 99 2.76 -1.59 -2.80
N ALA A 100 3.92 -1.35 -3.40
CA ALA A 100 5.08 -0.79 -2.73
C ALA A 100 5.94 0.07 -3.67
N HIS A 101 6.78 0.91 -3.09
CA HIS A 101 7.96 1.44 -3.79
C HIS A 101 9.06 0.38 -3.88
N ALA A 102 9.70 0.29 -5.04
CA ALA A 102 10.87 -0.57 -5.22
C ALA A 102 12.15 0.22 -4.94
N ARG A 103 13.22 -0.47 -4.55
CA ARG A 103 14.54 0.14 -4.40
C ARG A 103 15.10 0.58 -5.75
N VAL A 104 15.57 1.83 -5.82
CA VAL A 104 16.22 2.44 -6.98
C VAL A 104 17.62 2.90 -6.57
N LEU A 105 18.64 2.43 -7.29
CA LEU A 105 20.07 2.73 -7.06
C LEU A 105 20.50 2.52 -5.60
N GLY A 106 19.97 1.49 -4.94
CA GLY A 106 20.33 1.19 -3.56
C GLY A 106 19.57 2.02 -2.52
N HIS A 107 18.64 2.90 -2.90
CA HIS A 107 17.80 3.68 -1.99
C HIS A 107 16.32 3.32 -2.15
N VAL A 108 15.55 3.36 -1.06
CA VAL A 108 14.10 3.17 -1.11
C VAL A 108 13.44 4.13 -0.12
N PHE A 109 12.54 4.96 -0.62
CA PHE A 109 11.60 5.72 0.19
C PHE A 109 10.22 5.10 0.00
N ASN A 110 9.81 4.24 0.94
CA ASN A 110 8.56 3.49 0.87
C ASN A 110 7.65 3.88 2.04
N PRO A 111 6.98 5.04 1.98
CA PRO A 111 6.19 5.53 3.12
C PRO A 111 4.96 4.66 3.42
N LEU A 112 4.50 3.87 2.44
CA LEU A 112 3.34 3.01 2.58
C LEU A 112 3.48 1.78 1.66
N THR A 113 3.43 0.59 2.26
CA THR A 113 3.19 -0.67 1.55
C THR A 113 1.82 -1.22 1.90
N LEU A 114 1.06 -1.65 0.90
CA LEU A 114 -0.21 -2.35 1.10
C LEU A 114 -0.11 -3.80 0.63
N TYR A 115 -0.70 -4.71 1.40
CA TYR A 115 -0.83 -6.12 1.07
C TYR A 115 -2.29 -6.52 1.08
N TRP A 116 -2.88 -6.84 -0.08
CA TRP A 116 -4.21 -7.45 -0.16
C TRP A 116 -4.05 -8.97 -0.12
N CYS A 117 -4.48 -9.58 0.98
CA CYS A 117 -4.34 -11.01 1.24
C CYS A 117 -5.62 -11.74 0.86
N HIS A 118 -5.53 -12.69 -0.08
CA HIS A 118 -6.68 -13.46 -0.54
C HIS A 118 -6.63 -14.92 -0.06
N ASP A 119 -7.80 -15.57 -0.03
CA ASP A 119 -7.91 -17.01 0.09
C ASP A 119 -7.78 -17.71 -1.28
N ARG A 120 -7.78 -19.04 -1.26
CA ARG A 120 -7.73 -19.89 -2.46
C ARG A 120 -8.91 -19.67 -3.42
N ASP A 121 -10.04 -19.18 -2.93
CA ASP A 121 -11.25 -18.89 -3.72
C ASP A 121 -11.21 -17.46 -4.31
N GLY A 122 -10.12 -16.70 -4.05
CA GLY A 122 -9.93 -15.34 -4.51
C GLY A 122 -10.67 -14.29 -3.69
N ARG A 123 -11.19 -14.63 -2.50
CA ARG A 123 -11.84 -13.69 -1.59
C ARG A 123 -10.79 -12.94 -0.78
N LEU A 124 -11.01 -11.64 -0.60
CA LEU A 124 -10.14 -10.80 0.23
C LEU A 124 -10.35 -11.17 1.70
N LEU A 125 -9.30 -11.65 2.36
CA LEU A 125 -9.30 -12.00 3.79
C LEU A 125 -9.03 -10.76 4.65
N CYS A 126 -7.97 -10.02 4.29
CA CYS A 126 -7.57 -8.80 4.98
C CYS A 126 -6.65 -7.95 4.11
N VAL A 127 -6.46 -6.71 4.53
CA VAL A 127 -5.45 -5.80 4.00
C VAL A 127 -4.46 -5.49 5.12
N VAL A 128 -3.16 -5.60 4.84
CA VAL A 128 -2.13 -5.12 5.74
C VAL A 128 -1.54 -3.82 5.20
N ALA A 129 -1.53 -2.77 6.01
CA ALA A 129 -0.92 -1.50 5.67
C ALA A 129 0.33 -1.29 6.51
N GLU A 130 1.49 -1.43 5.88
CA GLU A 130 2.80 -1.15 6.47
C GLU A 130 3.18 0.30 6.18
N VAL A 131 3.38 1.10 7.23
CA VAL A 131 3.73 2.52 7.16
C VAL A 131 5.12 2.72 7.73
N HIS A 132 5.96 3.42 6.98
CA HIS A 132 7.32 3.76 7.39
C HIS A 132 7.39 5.27 7.68
N ASN A 133 7.96 5.64 8.82
CA ASN A 133 8.20 7.04 9.14
C ASN A 133 9.62 7.49 8.78
N THR A 134 9.85 8.81 8.76
CA THR A 134 11.15 9.41 8.44
C THR A 134 12.24 9.15 9.47
N TYR A 135 11.91 8.59 10.64
CA TYR A 135 12.86 8.22 11.69
C TYR A 135 13.21 6.73 11.65
N GLY A 136 12.76 6.00 10.62
CA GLY A 136 13.07 4.59 10.43
C GLY A 136 12.17 3.63 11.23
N GLU A 137 11.18 4.14 11.98
CA GLU A 137 10.18 3.30 12.61
C GLU A 137 9.20 2.76 11.58
N ARG A 138 8.75 1.54 11.81
CA ARG A 138 7.82 0.82 10.94
C ARG A 138 6.61 0.40 11.75
N HIS A 139 5.44 0.55 11.16
CA HIS A 139 4.21 0.07 11.74
C HIS A 139 3.37 -0.68 10.73
N CYS A 140 2.62 -1.68 11.19
CA CYS A 140 1.73 -2.45 10.35
C CYS A 140 0.33 -2.47 10.96
N TYR A 141 -0.65 -1.99 10.20
CA TYR A 141 -2.06 -2.09 10.52
C TYR A 141 -2.65 -3.33 9.85
N LEU A 142 -3.38 -4.14 10.61
CA LEU A 142 -4.23 -5.20 10.08
C LEU A 142 -5.63 -4.62 9.88
N LEU A 143 -6.14 -4.68 8.65
CA LEU A 143 -7.39 -4.05 8.24
C LEU A 143 -8.33 -5.10 7.65
N HIS A 144 -9.57 -5.11 8.14
CA HIS A 144 -10.66 -5.86 7.52
C HIS A 144 -11.52 -4.85 6.77
N THR A 145 -11.50 -4.92 5.44
CA THR A 145 -12.29 -4.04 4.59
C THR A 145 -13.67 -4.62 4.33
N ASP A 146 -14.67 -3.77 4.21
CA ASP A 146 -15.98 -4.15 3.66
C ASP A 146 -15.93 -4.37 2.14
N ASP A 147 -17.08 -4.70 1.55
CA ASP A 147 -17.25 -4.90 0.10
C ASP A 147 -16.84 -3.68 -0.75
N ASP A 148 -16.85 -2.47 -0.17
CA ASP A 148 -16.49 -1.21 -0.84
C ASP A 148 -15.00 -0.87 -0.70
N GLY A 149 -14.23 -1.76 -0.05
CA GLY A 149 -12.80 -1.60 0.22
C GLY A 149 -12.52 -0.61 1.35
N GLU A 150 -13.50 -0.35 2.22
CA GLU A 150 -13.40 0.56 3.33
C GLU A 150 -13.08 -0.18 4.63
N ALA A 151 -12.07 0.27 5.36
CA ALA A 151 -11.69 -0.25 6.66
C ALA A 151 -11.58 0.90 7.66
N THR A 152 -12.16 0.69 8.83
CA THR A 152 -11.92 1.57 9.98
C THR A 152 -10.96 0.85 10.92
N ALA A 153 -9.87 1.51 11.27
CA ALA A 153 -8.96 1.01 12.28
C ALA A 153 -8.82 2.05 13.39
N ALA A 154 -8.90 1.58 14.64
CA ALA A 154 -8.49 2.38 15.78
C ALA A 154 -7.01 2.77 15.58
N LYS A 155 -6.67 4.04 15.83
CA LYS A 155 -5.31 4.52 15.68
C LYS A 155 -4.47 3.94 16.82
N GLU A 156 -3.82 2.81 16.57
CA GLU A 156 -2.96 2.16 17.56
C GLU A 156 -1.48 2.56 17.45
N PHE A 157 -1.11 3.44 16.49
CA PHE A 157 0.32 3.76 16.28
C PHE A 157 0.68 5.14 15.72
N TYR A 158 1.89 5.54 16.08
CA TYR A 158 2.55 6.82 15.84
C TYR A 158 3.29 6.81 14.48
N VAL A 159 2.58 7.16 13.40
CA VAL A 159 3.14 7.13 12.03
C VAL A 159 3.72 8.46 11.53
N SER A 160 3.80 9.47 12.40
CA SER A 160 4.38 10.78 12.05
C SER A 160 4.76 11.56 13.32
N PRO A 161 5.92 12.27 13.34
CA PRO A 161 6.35 13.11 14.47
C PRO A 161 5.42 14.30 14.75
N PHE A 162 4.46 14.55 13.86
CA PHE A 162 3.57 15.71 13.91
C PHE A 162 2.19 15.45 14.54
N PHE A 163 1.84 14.24 15.00
CA PHE A 163 0.49 13.97 15.50
C PHE A 163 0.45 13.09 16.77
N PRO A 164 -0.15 13.58 17.88
CA PRO A 164 -0.38 12.79 19.09
C PRO A 164 -1.28 11.55 18.85
N VAL A 165 -1.35 10.69 19.85
CA VAL A 165 -1.91 9.32 19.79
C VAL A 165 -3.44 9.28 19.55
N ASP A 166 -4.17 10.38 19.78
CA ASP A 166 -5.64 10.34 19.71
C ASP A 166 -6.20 10.33 18.27
N GLY A 167 -7.35 9.67 18.06
CA GLY A 167 -8.14 9.68 16.81
C GLY A 167 -8.42 8.29 16.22
N ALA A 168 -9.18 8.24 15.12
CA ALA A 168 -9.43 7.03 14.33
C ALA A 168 -8.95 7.23 12.89
N TYR A 169 -8.33 6.22 12.30
CA TYR A 169 -8.02 6.22 10.86
C TYR A 169 -9.15 5.57 10.09
N ARG A 170 -9.77 6.35 9.22
CA ARG A 170 -10.70 5.84 8.21
C ARG A 170 -9.94 5.67 6.91
N MET A 171 -9.71 4.42 6.52
CA MET A 171 -8.94 4.07 5.33
C MET A 171 -9.85 3.46 4.27
N ARG A 172 -9.74 3.97 3.05
CA ARG A 172 -10.38 3.37 1.88
C ARG A 172 -9.28 2.83 0.96
N LEU A 173 -9.19 1.51 0.88
CA LEU A 173 -8.11 0.75 0.26
C LEU A 173 -8.66 -0.30 -0.72
N PRO A 174 -9.44 0.12 -1.73
CA PRO A 174 -9.98 -0.83 -2.70
C PRO A 174 -8.85 -1.48 -3.47
N LEU A 175 -9.07 -2.73 -3.89
CA LEU A 175 -8.12 -3.42 -4.76
C LEU A 175 -7.98 -2.61 -6.07
N PRO A 176 -6.76 -2.22 -6.47
CA PRO A 176 -6.59 -1.37 -7.64
C PRO A 176 -6.77 -2.14 -8.95
N GLY A 177 -7.65 -1.62 -9.81
CA GLY A 177 -7.83 -2.03 -11.21
C GLY A 177 -7.08 -1.08 -12.16
N ASP A 178 -7.75 -0.50 -13.15
CA ASP A 178 -7.12 0.48 -14.06
C ASP A 178 -6.66 1.78 -13.35
N ARG A 179 -7.27 2.06 -12.20
CA ARG A 179 -6.97 3.22 -11.36
C ARG A 179 -6.68 2.78 -9.93
N LEU A 180 -5.64 3.38 -9.36
CA LEU A 180 -5.36 3.31 -7.93
C LEU A 180 -6.08 4.48 -7.24
N SER A 181 -6.79 4.18 -6.16
CA SER A 181 -7.56 5.19 -5.42
C SER A 181 -7.59 4.89 -3.92
N LEU A 182 -6.53 5.29 -3.21
CA LEU A 182 -6.43 5.13 -1.76
C LEU A 182 -6.74 6.43 -1.04
N THR A 183 -7.37 6.35 0.11
CA THR A 183 -7.66 7.52 0.95
C THR A 183 -7.49 7.15 2.41
N VAL A 184 -6.68 7.93 3.12
CA VAL A 184 -6.47 7.80 4.56
C VAL A 184 -6.93 9.11 5.20
N ARG A 185 -7.93 9.02 6.06
CA ARG A 185 -8.45 10.15 6.84
C ARG A 185 -8.17 9.91 8.31
N LEU A 186 -7.66 10.93 8.98
CA LEU A 186 -7.56 10.95 10.44
C LEU A 186 -8.72 11.77 10.99
N GLU A 187 -9.60 11.13 11.74
CA GLU A 187 -10.74 11.74 12.41
C GLU A 187 -10.45 11.84 13.92
N ARG A 188 -10.77 12.99 14.54
CA ARG A 188 -10.53 13.28 15.96
C ARG A 188 -11.72 14.02 16.55
N ALA A 189 -12.14 13.64 17.76
CA ALA A 189 -13.16 14.36 18.51
C ALA A 189 -12.63 15.75 18.89
N GLY A 190 -13.29 16.81 18.42
CA GLY A 190 -12.92 18.20 18.74
C GLY A 190 -11.84 18.86 17.87
N GLY A 191 -11.27 18.20 16.83
CA GLY A 191 -10.42 18.95 15.89
C GLY A 191 -9.66 18.21 14.78
N ARG A 192 -9.33 19.00 13.73
CA ARG A 192 -8.28 18.86 12.68
C ARG A 192 -8.32 17.61 11.78
N PRO A 193 -9.16 17.57 10.73
CA PRO A 193 -9.13 16.49 9.75
C PRO A 193 -7.88 16.57 8.87
N PHE A 194 -7.09 15.49 8.86
CA PHE A 194 -6.00 15.28 7.89
C PHE A 194 -6.44 14.26 6.86
N THR A 195 -6.21 14.55 5.57
CA THR A 195 -6.52 13.63 4.49
C THR A 195 -5.29 13.43 3.61
N ALA A 196 -4.85 12.18 3.52
CA ALA A 196 -3.89 11.72 2.51
C ALA A 196 -4.66 10.98 1.41
N THR A 197 -4.39 11.33 0.16
CA THR A 197 -4.94 10.59 -0.99
C THR A 197 -3.82 10.15 -1.90
N LEU A 198 -3.95 8.93 -2.40
CA LEU A 198 -3.08 8.37 -3.41
C LEU A 198 -3.93 8.00 -4.61
N ARG A 199 -3.66 8.67 -5.73
CA ARG A 199 -4.38 8.48 -6.98
C ARG A 199 -3.37 8.12 -8.05
N GLY A 200 -3.61 7.06 -8.81
CA GLY A 200 -2.68 6.66 -9.87
C GLY A 200 -3.34 5.93 -11.02
N ARG A 201 -2.65 5.88 -12.15
CA ARG A 201 -3.10 5.16 -13.34
C ARG A 201 -2.20 3.96 -13.61
N ARG A 202 -2.82 2.80 -13.88
CA ARG A 202 -2.12 1.56 -14.18
C ARG A 202 -1.35 1.68 -15.49
N ARG A 203 -0.11 1.20 -15.47
CA ARG A 203 0.81 1.04 -16.59
C ARG A 203 1.36 -0.38 -16.59
N PRO A 204 1.58 -0.99 -17.77
CA PRO A 204 2.20 -2.31 -17.82
C PRO A 204 3.63 -2.22 -17.29
N ALA A 205 4.06 -3.19 -16.48
CA ALA A 205 5.42 -3.24 -15.94
C ALA A 205 6.44 -3.76 -16.99
N THR A 206 6.57 -3.03 -18.10
CA THR A 206 7.58 -3.30 -19.13
C THR A 206 8.88 -2.55 -18.83
N ARG A 207 9.98 -2.99 -19.45
CA ARG A 207 11.29 -2.32 -19.34
C ARG A 207 11.22 -0.85 -19.78
N ALA A 208 10.49 -0.57 -20.87
CA ALA A 208 10.32 0.78 -21.39
C ALA A 208 9.56 1.66 -20.42
N GLU A 209 8.48 1.15 -19.82
CA GLU A 209 7.69 1.90 -18.84
C GLU A 209 8.46 2.12 -17.53
N LEU A 210 9.25 1.15 -17.08
CA LEU A 210 10.14 1.33 -15.92
C LEU A 210 11.14 2.46 -16.15
N LEU A 211 11.86 2.43 -17.28
CA LEU A 211 12.82 3.49 -17.61
C LEU A 211 12.15 4.86 -17.71
N ARG A 212 10.97 4.93 -18.35
CA ARG A 212 10.17 6.17 -18.41
C ARG A 212 9.76 6.66 -17.02
N ALA A 213 9.31 5.76 -16.14
CA ALA A 213 8.89 6.10 -14.78
C ALA A 213 10.07 6.61 -13.95
N THR A 214 11.21 5.92 -13.98
CA THR A 214 12.43 6.34 -13.27
C THR A 214 12.95 7.69 -13.77
N LEU A 215 12.94 7.93 -15.09
CA LEU A 215 13.38 9.21 -15.65
C LEU A 215 12.46 10.39 -15.27
N ARG A 216 11.15 10.13 -15.15
CA ARG A 216 10.16 11.15 -14.74
C ARG A 216 10.14 11.39 -13.23
N HIS A 217 10.61 10.42 -12.46
CA HIS A 217 10.58 10.40 -11.01
C HIS A 217 11.93 9.87 -10.47
N PRO A 218 13.00 10.69 -10.54
CA PRO A 218 14.34 10.25 -10.16
C PRO A 218 14.49 9.96 -8.65
N TRP A 219 13.62 10.53 -7.82
CA TRP A 219 13.47 10.19 -6.40
C TRP A 219 12.03 9.71 -6.14
N PRO A 220 11.74 8.41 -6.37
CA PRO A 220 10.43 7.82 -6.13
C PRO A 220 10.10 7.69 -4.64
#